data_AF-A0A2U2PDX7-F1
#
_entry.id   AF-A0A2U2PDX7-F1
#
_cell.length_a   1.000
_cell.length_b   1.000
_cell.length_c   1.000
_cell.angle_alpha   90.00
_cell.angle_beta   90.00
_cell.angle_gamma   90.00
#
_symmetry.space_group_name_H-M   'P 1'
#
loop_
_entity.id
_entity.type
_entity.pdbx_description
1 polymer ?
#
loop_
_entity_poly.entity_id
_entity_poly.type
_entity_poly.pdbx_seq_one_letter_code
_entity_poly.pdbx_strand_id
1 'polypeptide(L)'
;MDLSKKYKRDLIAGSVISLCILTITTSASWISIGRLIESQKRVNHTHEVLFNLEQVISAVKDAETGQRGFLLTGDALFLEPHNGAQERVWTAFARVSALTAGNPGQQPAVDSLEQLIKSRFLLLDRSVQKKKSGQPINWQNVEKGRAFMQLLRAMVSRMETREKVVFESRTEELNAFASFTPWIIIIASLGGIAITIVYYFRLTASYKQRLRMQEELVEKEKQMLRKINSIQKFAEEVSGGNYNVRMKREELN
;
A
#
# COMPACT_ATOMS: atom_id res chain seq x y z
N MET A 1 -51.64 7.96 0.64
CA MET A 1 -50.59 9.00 0.78
C MET A 1 -49.26 8.45 1.36
N ASP A 2 -49.20 7.23 1.92
CA ASP A 2 -48.00 6.68 2.58
C ASP A 2 -46.91 6.06 1.68
N LEU A 3 -47.28 5.47 0.53
CA LEU A 3 -46.33 4.76 -0.34
C LEU A 3 -45.21 5.68 -0.90
N SER A 4 -45.51 6.96 -1.13
CA SER A 4 -44.53 7.94 -1.65
C SER A 4 -43.48 8.33 -0.60
N LYS A 5 -43.89 8.52 0.66
CA LYS A 5 -42.97 8.84 1.77
C LYS A 5 -42.04 7.66 2.08
N LYS A 6 -42.59 6.44 2.12
CA LYS A 6 -41.81 5.21 2.33
C LYS A 6 -40.78 5.00 1.22
N TYR A 7 -41.19 5.21 -0.04
CA TYR A 7 -40.30 5.12 -1.20
C TYR A 7 -39.14 6.13 -1.16
N LYS A 8 -39.43 7.42 -0.86
CA LYS A 8 -38.37 8.44 -0.73
C LYS A 8 -37.40 8.13 0.41
N ARG A 9 -37.90 7.67 1.55
CA ARG A 9 -37.08 7.29 2.71
C ARG A 9 -36.16 6.11 2.39
N ASP A 10 -36.68 5.07 1.75
CA ASP A 10 -35.93 3.86 1.43
C ASP A 10 -34.87 4.14 0.32
N LEU A 11 -35.17 5.02 -0.64
CA LEU A 11 -34.20 5.54 -1.63
C LEU A 11 -33.06 6.31 -0.95
N ILE A 12 -33.39 7.28 -0.09
CA ILE A 12 -32.39 8.07 0.64
C ILE A 12 -31.53 7.17 1.53
N ALA A 13 -32.14 6.22 2.23
CA ALA A 13 -31.41 5.27 3.08
C ALA A 13 -30.41 4.42 2.27
N GLY A 14 -30.82 3.87 1.11
CA GLY A 14 -29.93 3.09 0.24
C GLY A 14 -28.78 3.93 -0.33
N SER A 15 -29.07 5.16 -0.77
CA SER A 15 -28.05 6.10 -1.27
C SER A 15 -27.06 6.50 -0.17
N VAL A 16 -27.54 6.77 1.04
CA VAL A 16 -26.70 7.10 2.20
C VAL A 16 -25.83 5.92 2.59
N ILE A 17 -26.38 4.69 2.64
CA ILE A 17 -25.60 3.48 2.96
C ILE A 17 -24.51 3.25 1.92
N SER A 18 -24.83 3.36 0.63
CA SER A 18 -23.84 3.20 -0.45
C SER A 18 -22.73 4.25 -0.37
N LEU A 19 -23.10 5.52 -0.10
CA LEU A 19 -22.14 6.60 0.09
C LEU A 19 -21.25 6.37 1.31
N CYS A 20 -21.82 5.92 2.44
CA CYS A 20 -21.07 5.55 3.64
C CYS A 20 -20.07 4.42 3.34
N ILE A 21 -20.49 3.36 2.66
CA ILE A 21 -19.61 2.25 2.28
C ILE A 21 -18.47 2.77 1.40
N LEU A 22 -18.76 3.57 0.37
CA LEU A 22 -17.73 4.17 -0.49
C LEU A 22 -16.74 5.04 0.29
N THR A 23 -17.23 5.92 1.17
CA THR A 23 -16.34 6.77 1.96
C THR A 23 -15.45 5.97 2.91
N ILE A 24 -15.98 4.91 3.53
CA ILE A 24 -15.22 4.01 4.41
C ILE A 24 -14.16 3.25 3.61
N THR A 25 -14.51 2.68 2.45
CA THR A 25 -13.56 1.91 1.63
C THR A 25 -12.48 2.79 1.03
N THR A 26 -12.82 3.99 0.53
CA THR A 26 -11.82 4.95 0.03
C THR A 26 -10.87 5.39 1.15
N SER A 27 -11.40 5.70 2.34
CA SER A 27 -10.56 6.11 3.48
C SER A 27 -9.64 4.97 3.95
N ALA A 28 -10.18 3.75 4.07
CA ALA A 28 -9.39 2.57 4.44
C ALA A 28 -8.30 2.27 3.39
N SER A 29 -8.63 2.38 2.09
CA SER A 29 -7.68 2.23 1.00
C SER A 29 -6.55 3.26 1.07
N TRP A 30 -6.88 4.54 1.31
CA TRP A 30 -5.89 5.61 1.44
C TRP A 30 -4.91 5.35 2.58
N ILE A 31 -5.41 4.93 3.75
CA ILE A 31 -4.59 4.56 4.90
C ILE A 31 -3.70 3.36 4.57
N SER A 32 -4.26 2.33 3.91
CA SER A 32 -3.53 1.13 3.52
C SER A 32 -2.39 1.43 2.56
N ILE A 33 -2.63 2.25 1.54
CA ILE A 33 -1.62 2.66 0.56
C ILE A 33 -0.51 3.46 1.24
N GLY A 34 -0.87 4.37 2.15
CA GLY A 34 0.11 5.13 2.94
C GLY A 34 1.04 4.22 3.75
N ARG A 35 0.48 3.22 4.44
CA ARG A 35 1.26 2.22 5.20
C ARG A 35 2.15 1.36 4.30
N LEU A 36 1.66 0.97 3.12
CA LEU A 36 2.45 0.20 2.16
C LEU A 36 3.66 1.00 1.65
N ILE A 37 3.46 2.27 1.31
CA ILE A 37 4.54 3.18 0.88
C ILE A 37 5.58 3.36 2.00
N GLU A 38 5.14 3.55 3.24
CA GLU A 38 6.05 3.67 4.38
C GLU A 38 6.84 2.38 4.64
N SER A 39 6.18 1.23 4.57
CA SER A 39 6.83 -0.08 4.67
C SER A 39 7.90 -0.25 3.59
N GLN A 40 7.57 0.06 2.32
CA GLN A 40 8.54 -0.01 1.22
C GLN A 40 9.73 0.94 1.43
N LYS A 41 9.50 2.16 1.93
CA LYS A 41 10.59 3.10 2.26
C LYS A 41 11.51 2.53 3.33
N ARG A 42 10.98 1.85 4.35
CA ARG A 42 11.77 1.19 5.40
C ARG A 42 12.55 0.00 4.86
N VAL A 43 11.94 -0.83 4.00
CA VAL A 43 12.63 -1.93 3.30
C VAL A 43 13.83 -1.39 2.52
N ASN A 44 13.61 -0.37 1.70
CA ASN A 44 14.67 0.26 0.90
C ASN A 44 15.77 0.83 1.80
N HIS A 45 15.40 1.50 2.89
CA HIS A 45 16.35 2.02 3.87
C HIS A 45 17.25 0.92 4.45
N THR A 46 16.66 -0.19 4.93
CA THR A 46 17.42 -1.33 5.44
C THR A 46 18.38 -1.88 4.38
N HIS A 47 17.91 -2.06 3.13
CA HIS A 47 18.77 -2.51 2.04
C HIS A 47 19.91 -1.54 1.73
N GLU A 48 19.65 -0.23 1.75
CA GLU A 48 20.70 0.78 1.55
C GLU A 48 21.76 0.73 2.64
N VAL A 49 21.37 0.57 3.91
CA VAL A 49 22.31 0.43 5.03
C VAL A 49 23.16 -0.83 4.86
N LEU A 50 22.52 -1.99 4.61
CA LEU A 50 23.21 -3.27 4.43
C LEU A 50 24.18 -3.22 3.23
N PHE A 51 23.74 -2.66 2.11
CA PHE A 51 24.57 -2.51 0.92
C PHE A 51 25.82 -1.66 1.21
N ASN A 52 25.67 -0.50 1.85
CA ASN A 52 26.82 0.35 2.14
C ASN A 52 27.76 -0.26 3.20
N LEU A 53 27.24 -1.03 4.16
CA LEU A 53 28.06 -1.83 5.08
C LEU A 53 28.91 -2.88 4.34
N GLU A 54 28.32 -3.57 3.36
CA GLU A 54 29.04 -4.51 2.50
C GLU A 54 30.12 -3.80 1.67
N GLN A 55 29.81 -2.63 1.11
CA GLN A 55 30.78 -1.81 0.38
C GLN A 55 31.98 -1.39 1.25
N VAL A 56 31.76 -1.08 2.53
CA VAL A 56 32.84 -0.80 3.49
C VAL A 56 33.76 -2.01 3.61
N ILE A 57 33.24 -3.22 3.86
CA ILE A 57 34.07 -4.43 3.97
C ILE A 57 34.81 -4.70 2.65
N SER A 58 34.10 -4.61 1.54
CA SER A 58 34.62 -4.91 0.21
C SER A 58 35.82 -4.00 -0.13
N ALA A 59 35.67 -2.69 0.07
CA ALA A 59 36.75 -1.75 -0.23
C ALA A 59 37.93 -1.87 0.75
N VAL A 60 37.72 -2.18 2.04
CA VAL A 60 38.84 -2.50 2.95
C VAL A 60 39.56 -3.78 2.50
N LYS A 61 38.83 -4.80 2.02
CA LYS A 61 39.40 -6.04 1.50
C LYS A 61 40.23 -5.80 0.25
N ASP A 62 39.77 -4.96 -0.67
CA ASP A 62 40.54 -4.54 -1.86
C ASP A 62 41.86 -3.87 -1.44
N ALA A 63 41.79 -2.95 -0.47
CA ALA A 63 42.96 -2.25 0.06
C ALA A 63 43.99 -3.21 0.66
N GLU A 64 43.54 -4.20 1.42
CA GLU A 64 44.41 -5.24 2.01
C GLU A 64 44.98 -6.19 0.97
N THR A 65 44.18 -6.56 -0.03
CA THR A 65 44.61 -7.47 -1.10
C THR A 65 45.70 -6.81 -1.94
N GLY A 66 45.50 -5.56 -2.36
CA GLY A 66 46.49 -4.83 -3.13
C GLY A 66 47.77 -4.55 -2.34
N GLN A 67 47.62 -4.16 -1.06
CA GLN A 67 48.75 -3.98 -0.16
C GLN A 67 49.60 -5.26 -0.04
N ARG A 68 48.98 -6.42 0.20
CA ARG A 68 49.69 -7.70 0.31
C ARG A 68 50.41 -8.07 -0.98
N GLY A 69 49.76 -7.91 -2.13
CA GLY A 69 50.40 -8.13 -3.43
C GLY A 69 51.66 -7.30 -3.57
N PHE A 70 51.59 -6.00 -3.31
CA PHE A 70 52.73 -5.09 -3.39
C PHE A 70 53.84 -5.43 -2.38
N LEU A 71 53.48 -5.81 -1.14
CA LEU A 71 54.47 -6.19 -0.15
C LEU A 71 55.26 -7.44 -0.56
N LEU A 72 54.60 -8.40 -1.19
CA LEU A 72 55.18 -9.67 -1.64
C LEU A 72 56.04 -9.49 -2.90
N THR A 73 55.53 -8.79 -3.91
CA THR A 73 56.18 -8.71 -5.23
C THR A 73 57.05 -7.47 -5.41
N GLY A 74 56.74 -6.37 -4.72
CA GLY A 74 57.32 -5.06 -4.98
C GLY A 74 56.80 -4.37 -6.24
N ASP A 75 55.89 -5.00 -6.98
CA ASP A 75 55.32 -4.46 -8.22
C ASP A 75 54.13 -3.53 -7.91
N ALA A 76 54.25 -2.28 -8.35
CA ALA A 76 53.26 -1.24 -8.13
C ALA A 76 51.89 -1.53 -8.77
N LEU A 77 51.80 -2.43 -9.76
CA LEU A 77 50.52 -2.86 -10.33
C LEU A 77 49.59 -3.48 -9.29
N PHE A 78 50.14 -4.16 -8.28
CA PHE A 78 49.32 -4.70 -7.18
C PHE A 78 48.70 -3.61 -6.31
N LEU A 79 49.11 -2.35 -6.41
CA LEU A 79 48.47 -1.25 -5.68
C LEU A 79 47.19 -0.75 -6.37
N GLU A 80 46.85 -1.20 -7.58
CA GLU A 80 45.60 -0.77 -8.25
C GLU A 80 44.34 -0.95 -7.39
N PRO A 81 44.08 -2.12 -6.75
CA PRO A 81 42.92 -2.28 -5.86
C PRO A 81 43.00 -1.46 -4.57
N HIS A 82 44.22 -1.06 -4.17
CA HIS A 82 44.46 -0.24 -2.98
C HIS A 82 44.22 1.25 -3.26
N ASN A 83 44.59 1.70 -4.46
CA ASN A 83 44.37 3.07 -4.90
C ASN A 83 42.86 3.36 -4.97
N GLY A 84 42.41 4.42 -4.31
CA GLY A 84 40.99 4.79 -4.24
C GLY A 84 40.12 3.92 -3.32
N ALA A 85 40.65 2.83 -2.74
CA ALA A 85 39.89 2.03 -1.77
C ALA A 85 39.51 2.83 -0.53
N GLN A 86 40.40 3.71 -0.05
CA GLN A 86 40.13 4.60 1.08
C GLN A 86 38.95 5.53 0.81
N GLU A 87 38.91 6.14 -0.37
CA GLU A 87 37.80 7.01 -0.79
C GLU A 87 36.48 6.25 -0.88
N ARG A 88 36.50 5.03 -1.46
CA ARG A 88 35.31 4.15 -1.54
C ARG A 88 34.79 3.79 -0.15
N VAL A 89 35.68 3.44 0.79
CA VAL A 89 35.30 3.14 2.18
C VAL A 89 34.67 4.35 2.85
N TRP A 90 35.27 5.53 2.72
CA TRP A 90 34.72 6.75 3.34
C TRP A 90 33.40 7.19 2.74
N THR A 91 33.23 7.01 1.43
CA THR A 91 31.96 7.27 0.74
C THR A 91 30.85 6.36 1.26
N ALA A 92 31.11 5.05 1.34
CA ALA A 92 30.15 4.08 1.86
C ALA A 92 29.86 4.30 3.35
N PHE A 93 30.91 4.57 4.15
CA PHE A 93 30.77 4.88 5.58
C PHE A 93 29.91 6.14 5.81
N ALA A 94 30.14 7.21 5.06
CA ALA A 94 29.34 8.43 5.16
C ALA A 94 27.86 8.17 4.87
N ARG A 95 27.55 7.29 3.92
CA ARG A 95 26.17 6.85 3.65
C ARG A 95 25.58 6.08 4.82
N VAL A 96 26.31 5.12 5.40
CA VAL A 96 25.86 4.39 6.61
C VAL A 96 25.60 5.36 7.76
N SER A 97 26.53 6.29 8.03
CA SER A 97 26.39 7.30 9.09
C SER A 97 25.16 8.19 8.89
N ALA A 98 24.94 8.67 7.66
CA ALA A 98 23.78 9.50 7.33
C ALA A 98 22.45 8.75 7.46
N LEU A 99 22.39 7.51 6.96
CA LEU A 99 21.18 6.67 7.03
C LEU A 99 20.85 6.31 8.49
N THR A 100 21.86 6.08 9.33
CA THR A 100 21.67 5.66 10.73
C THR A 100 21.63 6.82 11.73
N ALA A 101 21.75 8.08 11.29
CA ALA A 101 21.77 9.27 12.15
C ALA A 101 20.57 9.38 13.09
N GLY A 102 19.37 8.97 12.64
CA GLY A 102 18.14 8.96 13.43
C GLY A 102 18.00 7.76 14.39
N ASN A 103 18.99 6.88 14.48
CA ASN A 103 18.96 5.67 15.32
C ASN A 103 20.04 5.73 16.40
N PRO A 104 19.72 6.22 17.62
CA PRO A 104 20.69 6.28 18.72
C PRO A 104 21.32 4.93 19.07
N GLY A 105 20.62 3.82 18.80
CA GLY A 105 21.14 2.47 19.05
C GLY A 105 22.21 2.01 18.05
N GLN A 106 22.35 2.66 16.89
CA GLN A 106 23.38 2.39 15.87
C GLN A 106 24.62 3.27 16.07
N GLN A 107 24.48 4.48 16.62
CA GLN A 107 25.57 5.47 16.70
C GLN A 107 26.87 4.95 17.36
N PRO A 108 26.84 4.21 18.49
CA PRO A 108 28.08 3.67 19.07
C PRO A 108 28.82 2.69 18.15
N ALA A 109 28.08 1.96 17.30
CA ALA A 109 28.65 1.03 16.33
C ALA A 109 29.25 1.79 15.13
N VAL A 110 28.61 2.88 14.70
CA VAL A 110 29.12 3.79 13.66
C VAL A 110 30.45 4.41 14.11
N ASP A 111 30.52 4.95 15.32
CA ASP A 111 31.75 5.54 15.88
C ASP A 111 32.89 4.51 15.97
N SER A 112 32.56 3.30 16.44
CA SER A 112 33.53 2.21 16.54
C SER A 112 34.03 1.76 15.17
N LEU A 113 33.13 1.68 14.18
CA LEU A 113 33.48 1.33 12.80
C LEU A 113 34.41 2.40 12.19
N GLU A 114 34.13 3.68 12.44
CA GLU A 114 34.98 4.79 11.99
C GLU A 114 36.41 4.67 12.50
N GLN A 115 36.55 4.42 13.81
CA GLN A 115 37.86 4.27 14.45
C GLN A 115 38.62 3.05 13.92
N LEU A 116 37.93 1.93 13.68
CA LEU A 116 38.51 0.73 13.08
C LEU A 116 39.00 1.00 11.65
N ILE A 117 38.22 1.69 10.83
CA ILE A 117 38.59 2.08 9.46
C ILE A 117 39.83 2.98 9.48
N LYS A 118 39.81 4.06 10.28
CA LYS A 118 40.96 4.99 10.40
C LYS A 118 42.24 4.27 10.79
N SER A 119 42.15 3.44 11.83
CA SER A 119 43.29 2.68 12.34
C SER A 119 43.81 1.70 11.28
N ARG A 120 42.89 1.07 10.52
CA ARG A 120 43.27 0.10 9.51
C ARG A 120 44.00 0.73 8.32
N PHE A 121 43.47 1.81 7.75
CA PHE A 121 44.12 2.52 6.64
C PHE A 121 45.48 3.09 7.04
N LEU A 122 45.58 3.67 8.23
CA LEU A 122 46.87 4.16 8.75
C LEU A 122 47.94 3.05 8.82
N LEU A 123 47.57 1.81 9.15
CA LEU A 123 48.50 0.67 9.13
C LEU A 123 48.82 0.20 7.70
N LEU A 124 47.83 0.15 6.82
CA LEU A 124 48.02 -0.24 5.41
C LEU A 124 48.99 0.74 4.73
N ASP A 125 48.72 2.04 4.82
CA ASP A 125 49.50 3.08 4.16
C ASP A 125 50.94 3.11 4.67
N ARG A 126 51.13 3.01 6.00
CA ARG A 126 52.49 2.91 6.59
C ARG A 126 53.26 1.72 6.05
N SER A 127 52.61 0.58 5.84
CA SER A 127 53.29 -0.62 5.32
C SER A 127 53.70 -0.47 3.85
N VAL A 128 52.84 0.13 3.03
CA VAL A 128 53.14 0.45 1.62
C VAL A 128 54.30 1.45 1.54
N GLN A 129 54.27 2.51 2.36
CA GLN A 129 55.34 3.51 2.38
C GLN A 129 56.68 2.92 2.83
N LYS A 130 56.69 2.05 3.86
CA LYS A 130 57.91 1.36 4.28
C LYS A 130 58.52 0.54 3.15
N LYS A 131 57.71 -0.25 2.44
CA LYS A 131 58.15 -1.04 1.27
C LYS A 131 58.73 -0.14 0.17
N LYS A 132 58.05 0.97 -0.15
CA LYS A 132 58.54 1.96 -1.14
C LYS A 132 59.87 2.59 -0.75
N SER A 133 60.09 2.85 0.54
CA SER A 133 61.35 3.40 1.07
C SER A 133 62.47 2.37 1.25
N GLY A 134 62.27 1.10 0.86
CA GLY A 134 63.25 0.03 1.06
C GLY A 134 63.45 -0.39 2.52
N GLN A 135 62.58 0.04 3.44
CA GLN A 135 62.67 -0.33 4.85
C GLN A 135 62.17 -1.76 5.09
N PRO A 136 62.74 -2.48 6.07
CA PRO A 136 62.28 -3.82 6.42
C PRO A 136 60.82 -3.79 6.89
N ILE A 137 60.04 -4.75 6.40
CA ILE A 137 58.65 -4.91 6.79
C ILE A 137 58.56 -5.77 8.03
N ASN A 138 57.83 -5.30 9.03
CA ASN A 138 57.43 -6.14 10.16
C ASN A 138 56.20 -6.98 9.77
N TRP A 139 56.42 -8.26 9.48
CA TRP A 139 55.37 -9.21 9.14
C TRP A 139 54.34 -9.44 10.26
N GLN A 140 54.67 -9.17 11.52
CA GLN A 140 53.71 -9.20 12.63
C GLN A 140 52.61 -8.14 12.44
N ASN A 141 52.90 -7.00 11.79
CA ASN A 141 51.87 -6.00 11.47
C ASN A 141 50.91 -6.48 10.36
N VAL A 142 51.37 -7.39 9.49
CA VAL A 142 50.52 -8.03 8.48
C VAL A 142 49.59 -9.05 9.15
N GLU A 143 50.09 -9.78 10.15
CA GLU A 143 49.31 -10.71 10.96
C GLU A 143 48.23 -10.00 11.80
N LYS A 144 48.56 -8.84 12.39
CA LYS A 144 47.58 -7.94 13.03
C LYS A 144 46.46 -7.52 12.09
N GLY A 145 46.71 -7.46 10.77
CA GLY A 145 45.69 -7.17 9.77
C GLY A 145 44.52 -8.16 9.77
N ARG A 146 44.79 -9.45 10.05
CA ARG A 146 43.75 -10.48 10.16
C ARG A 146 42.81 -10.19 11.33
N ALA A 147 43.36 -9.85 12.50
CA ALA A 147 42.58 -9.51 13.68
C ALA A 147 41.71 -8.25 13.44
N PHE A 148 42.27 -7.23 12.78
CA PHE A 148 41.51 -6.04 12.38
C PHE A 148 40.32 -6.39 11.47
N MET A 149 40.53 -7.23 10.46
CA MET A 149 39.44 -7.65 9.57
C MET A 149 38.38 -8.47 10.28
N GLN A 150 38.75 -9.29 11.27
CA GLN A 150 37.78 -10.00 12.10
C GLN A 150 36.94 -9.03 12.93
N LEU A 151 37.57 -8.02 13.56
CA LEU A 151 36.86 -6.97 14.31
C LEU A 151 35.93 -6.15 13.41
N LEU A 152 36.40 -5.79 12.21
CA LEU A 152 35.61 -5.01 11.25
C LEU A 152 34.40 -5.80 10.74
N ARG A 153 34.58 -7.09 10.39
CA ARG A 153 33.47 -7.98 10.03
C ARG A 153 32.49 -8.20 11.17
N ALA A 154 32.99 -8.37 12.40
CA ALA A 154 32.13 -8.52 13.58
C ALA A 154 31.32 -7.25 13.85
N MET A 155 31.94 -6.08 13.71
CA MET A 155 31.24 -4.79 13.87
C MET A 155 30.16 -4.60 12.82
N VAL A 156 30.50 -4.83 11.55
CA VAL A 156 29.51 -4.74 10.46
C VAL A 156 28.39 -5.75 10.65
N SER A 157 28.70 -7.01 10.96
CA SER A 157 27.69 -8.02 11.23
C SER A 157 26.76 -7.62 12.40
N ARG A 158 27.30 -7.01 13.46
CA ARG A 158 26.49 -6.48 14.56
C ARG A 158 25.54 -5.36 14.08
N MET A 159 26.02 -4.46 13.22
CA MET A 159 25.18 -3.41 12.62
C MET A 159 24.10 -4.00 11.72
N GLU A 160 24.45 -4.99 10.88
CA GLU A 160 23.51 -5.69 10.01
C GLU A 160 22.42 -6.41 10.81
N THR A 161 22.80 -7.15 11.86
CA THR A 161 21.82 -7.82 12.75
C THR A 161 20.92 -6.81 13.42
N ARG A 162 21.45 -5.67 13.88
CA ARG A 162 20.64 -4.62 14.50
C ARG A 162 19.62 -4.06 13.51
N GLU A 163 20.04 -3.81 12.27
CA GLU A 163 19.16 -3.30 11.22
C GLU A 163 18.05 -4.30 10.88
N LYS A 164 18.39 -5.59 10.76
CA LYS A 164 17.41 -6.66 10.53
C LYS A 164 16.41 -6.81 11.67
N VAL A 165 16.86 -6.79 12.92
CA VAL A 165 15.96 -6.88 14.09
C VAL A 165 15.01 -5.67 14.18
N VAL A 166 15.52 -4.47 13.93
CA VAL A 166 14.69 -3.25 13.89
C VAL A 166 13.69 -3.31 12.73
N PHE A 167 14.10 -3.87 11.60
CA PHE A 167 13.22 -4.08 10.44
C PHE A 167 12.12 -5.11 10.71
N GLU A 168 12.46 -6.28 11.25
CA GLU A 168 11.53 -7.37 11.54
C GLU A 168 10.49 -6.96 12.58
N SER A 169 10.93 -6.41 13.73
CA SER A 169 10.02 -5.94 14.78
C SER A 169 9.00 -4.91 14.27
N ARG A 170 9.45 -3.96 13.45
CA ARG A 170 8.57 -2.94 12.86
C ARG A 170 7.68 -3.49 11.74
N THR A 171 8.11 -4.53 11.05
CA THR A 171 7.35 -5.16 9.96
C THR A 171 6.23 -6.03 10.53
N GLU A 172 6.47 -6.77 11.62
CA GLU A 172 5.43 -7.54 12.31
C GLU A 172 4.31 -6.63 12.85
N GLU A 173 4.66 -5.51 13.50
CA GLU A 173 3.69 -4.53 13.97
C GLU A 173 2.82 -3.95 12.84
N LEU A 174 3.40 -3.73 11.65
CA LEU A 174 2.69 -3.19 10.50
C LEU A 174 1.84 -4.24 9.77
N ASN A 175 2.34 -5.48 9.64
CA ASN A 175 1.69 -6.54 8.87
C ASN A 175 0.42 -7.08 9.53
N ALA A 176 0.35 -7.11 10.87
CA ALA A 176 -0.86 -7.53 11.58
C ALA A 176 -2.10 -6.70 11.18
N PHE A 177 -1.91 -5.41 10.90
CA PHE A 177 -2.99 -4.52 10.44
C PHE A 177 -3.10 -4.44 8.91
N ALA A 178 -1.98 -4.53 8.19
CA ALA A 178 -1.96 -4.43 6.72
C ALA A 178 -2.62 -5.64 6.03
N SER A 179 -2.57 -6.83 6.63
CA SER A 179 -3.13 -8.05 6.03
C SER A 179 -4.66 -8.16 6.12
N PHE A 180 -5.30 -7.48 7.07
CA PHE A 180 -6.77 -7.49 7.23
C PHE A 180 -7.48 -6.44 6.36
N THR A 181 -6.79 -5.34 6.03
CA THR A 181 -7.38 -4.19 5.32
C THR A 181 -7.88 -4.53 3.90
N PRO A 182 -7.16 -5.32 3.07
CA PRO A 182 -7.65 -5.75 1.75
C PRO A 182 -8.94 -6.57 1.82
N TRP A 183 -9.07 -7.44 2.82
CA TRP A 183 -10.27 -8.25 3.01
C TRP A 183 -11.49 -7.40 3.37
N ILE A 184 -11.33 -6.38 4.22
CA ILE A 184 -12.41 -5.40 4.51
C ILE A 184 -12.87 -4.72 3.21
N ILE A 185 -11.92 -4.27 2.37
CA ILE A 185 -12.24 -3.57 1.12
C ILE A 185 -13.01 -4.48 0.17
N ILE A 186 -12.60 -5.75 0.03
CA ILE A 186 -13.29 -6.74 -0.82
C ILE A 186 -14.71 -6.99 -0.31
N ILE A 187 -14.86 -7.26 0.99
CA ILE A 187 -16.17 -7.52 1.61
C ILE A 187 -17.10 -6.32 1.47
N ALA A 188 -16.59 -5.11 1.74
CA ALA A 188 -17.37 -3.88 1.60
C ALA A 188 -17.77 -3.60 0.14
N SER A 189 -16.88 -3.86 -0.82
CA SER A 189 -17.16 -3.71 -2.25
C SER A 189 -18.23 -4.70 -2.72
N LEU A 190 -18.11 -5.98 -2.33
CA LEU A 190 -19.12 -7.01 -2.61
C LEU A 190 -20.46 -6.67 -1.96
N GLY A 191 -20.45 -6.18 -0.73
CA GLY A 191 -21.65 -5.70 -0.02
C GLY A 191 -22.32 -4.54 -0.76
N GLY A 192 -21.55 -3.55 -1.22
CA GLY A 192 -22.06 -2.43 -2.01
C GLY A 192 -22.70 -2.87 -3.33
N ILE A 193 -22.07 -3.83 -4.04
CA ILE A 193 -22.61 -4.44 -5.26
C ILE A 193 -23.93 -5.16 -4.95
N ALA A 194 -23.97 -5.99 -3.90
CA ALA A 194 -25.18 -6.71 -3.50
C ALA A 194 -26.34 -5.77 -3.16
N ILE A 195 -26.07 -4.69 -2.41
CA ILE A 195 -27.07 -3.67 -2.08
C ILE A 195 -27.60 -3.01 -3.36
N THR A 196 -26.71 -2.68 -4.31
CA THR A 196 -27.09 -2.07 -5.59
C THR A 196 -27.97 -3.01 -6.42
N ILE A 197 -27.67 -4.31 -6.44
CA ILE A 197 -28.48 -5.33 -7.12
C ILE A 197 -29.87 -5.44 -6.48
N VAL A 198 -29.94 -5.58 -5.14
CA VAL A 198 -31.22 -5.63 -4.41
C VAL A 198 -32.06 -4.38 -4.68
N TYR A 199 -31.41 -3.22 -4.72
CA TYR A 199 -32.06 -1.95 -5.00
C TYR A 199 -32.61 -1.91 -6.43
N TYR A 200 -31.82 -2.31 -7.44
CA TYR A 200 -32.25 -2.38 -8.84
C TYR A 200 -33.49 -3.26 -9.02
N PHE A 201 -33.53 -4.44 -8.36
CA PHE A 201 -34.70 -5.32 -8.41
C PHE A 201 -35.92 -4.73 -7.72
N ARG A 202 -35.76 -4.13 -6.53
CA ARG A 202 -36.85 -3.44 -5.80
C ARG A 202 -37.43 -2.28 -6.60
N LEU A 203 -36.58 -1.49 -7.25
CA LEU A 203 -36.97 -0.35 -8.07
C LEU A 203 -37.80 -0.82 -9.27
N THR A 204 -37.32 -1.84 -9.99
CA THR A 204 -38.01 -2.39 -11.16
C THR A 204 -39.37 -2.99 -10.80
N ALA A 205 -39.46 -3.70 -9.68
CA ALA A 205 -40.73 -4.22 -9.17
C ALA A 205 -41.73 -3.10 -8.82
N SER A 206 -41.24 -2.06 -8.13
CA SER A 206 -42.05 -0.89 -7.75
C SER A 206 -42.54 -0.09 -8.98
N TYR A 207 -41.69 0.04 -10.00
CA TYR A 207 -42.02 0.72 -11.25
C TYR A 207 -43.12 -0.03 -12.02
N LYS A 208 -43.00 -1.36 -12.13
CA LYS A 208 -44.04 -2.21 -12.74
C LYS A 208 -45.39 -2.09 -12.03
N GLN A 209 -45.40 -2.03 -10.69
CA GLN A 209 -46.64 -1.87 -9.93
C GLN A 209 -47.32 -0.53 -10.20
N ARG A 210 -46.54 0.55 -10.34
CA ARG A 210 -47.08 1.88 -10.69
C ARG A 210 -47.65 1.91 -12.10
N LEU A 211 -47.01 1.25 -13.06
CA LEU A 211 -47.50 1.18 -14.44
C LEU A 211 -48.86 0.46 -14.50
N ARG A 212 -49.02 -0.66 -13.80
CA ARG A 212 -50.30 -1.37 -13.70
C ARG A 212 -51.41 -0.52 -13.07
N MET A 213 -51.08 0.25 -12.03
CA MET A 213 -52.06 1.17 -11.42
C MET A 213 -52.50 2.27 -12.38
N GLN A 214 -51.60 2.78 -13.23
CA GLN A 214 -51.98 3.75 -14.27
C GLN A 214 -52.87 3.11 -15.34
N GLU A 215 -52.54 1.91 -15.80
CA GLU A 215 -53.36 1.15 -16.75
C GLU A 215 -54.77 0.88 -16.19
N GLU A 216 -54.88 0.44 -14.92
CA GLU A 216 -56.17 0.25 -14.24
C GLU A 216 -56.98 1.55 -14.11
N LEU A 217 -56.32 2.68 -13.85
CA LEU A 217 -57.00 3.98 -13.76
C LEU A 217 -57.56 4.40 -15.12
N VAL A 218 -56.77 4.26 -16.20
CA VAL A 218 -57.22 4.56 -17.56
C VAL A 218 -58.39 3.66 -17.96
N GLU A 219 -58.35 2.37 -17.60
CA GLU A 219 -59.44 1.46 -17.93
C GLU A 219 -60.72 1.77 -17.14
N LYS A 220 -60.59 2.13 -15.86
CA LYS A 220 -61.73 2.62 -15.04
C LYS A 220 -62.33 3.91 -15.59
N GLU A 221 -61.50 4.83 -16.09
CA GLU A 221 -61.96 6.06 -16.73
C GLU A 221 -62.78 5.75 -17.99
N LYS A 222 -62.28 4.84 -18.85
CA LYS A 222 -63.03 4.36 -20.01
C LYS A 222 -64.36 3.70 -19.63
N GLN A 223 -64.37 2.86 -18.58
CA GLN A 223 -65.60 2.23 -18.09
C GLN A 223 -66.61 3.27 -17.58
N MET A 224 -66.15 4.28 -16.85
CA MET A 224 -67.01 5.36 -16.35
C MET A 224 -67.63 6.16 -17.48
N LEU A 225 -66.85 6.53 -18.51
CA LEU A 225 -67.34 7.22 -19.70
C LEU A 225 -68.37 6.37 -20.46
N ARG A 226 -68.16 5.05 -20.58
CA ARG A 226 -69.16 4.14 -21.16
C ARG A 226 -70.47 4.14 -20.36
N LYS A 227 -70.42 4.11 -19.03
CA LYS A 227 -71.60 4.17 -18.16
C LYS A 227 -72.33 5.51 -18.24
N ILE A 228 -71.60 6.63 -18.31
CA ILE A 228 -72.20 7.96 -18.50
C ILE A 228 -72.93 8.01 -19.84
N ASN A 229 -72.28 7.56 -20.92
CA ASN A 229 -72.90 7.54 -22.25
C ASN A 229 -74.13 6.62 -22.32
N SER A 230 -74.13 5.46 -21.65
CA SER A 230 -75.30 4.58 -21.63
C SER A 230 -76.45 5.18 -20.82
N ILE A 231 -76.18 5.79 -19.67
CA ILE A 231 -77.19 6.51 -18.88
C ILE A 231 -77.76 7.68 -19.67
N GLN A 232 -76.92 8.46 -20.37
CA GLN A 232 -77.39 9.57 -21.20
C GLN A 232 -78.29 9.08 -22.34
N LYS A 233 -77.91 8.03 -23.05
CA LYS A 233 -78.74 7.40 -24.09
C LYS A 233 -80.07 6.88 -23.53
N PHE A 234 -80.03 6.22 -22.37
CA PHE A 234 -81.24 5.74 -21.71
C PHE A 234 -82.16 6.89 -21.29
N ALA A 235 -81.61 7.98 -20.73
CA ALA A 235 -82.37 9.16 -20.39
C ALA A 235 -83.00 9.82 -21.62
N GLU A 236 -82.29 9.85 -22.75
CA GLU A 236 -82.77 10.36 -24.03
C GLU A 236 -83.93 9.51 -24.57
N GLU A 237 -83.80 8.18 -24.59
CA GLU A 237 -84.87 7.25 -25.02
C GLU A 237 -86.13 7.33 -24.14
N VAL A 238 -85.96 7.47 -22.82
CA VAL A 238 -87.08 7.64 -21.88
C VAL A 238 -87.75 9.00 -22.08
N SER A 239 -86.98 10.08 -22.27
CA SER A 239 -87.52 11.43 -22.52
C SER A 239 -88.25 11.55 -23.87
N GLY A 240 -87.84 10.76 -24.87
CA GLY A 240 -88.49 10.66 -26.18
C GLY A 240 -89.82 9.88 -26.18
N GLY A 241 -90.28 9.41 -25.02
CA GLY A 241 -91.61 8.81 -24.83
C GLY A 241 -91.66 7.29 -24.90
N ASN A 242 -90.52 6.59 -24.94
CA ASN A 242 -90.48 5.12 -25.03
C ASN A 242 -90.27 4.46 -23.65
N TYR A 243 -91.35 4.32 -22.87
CA TYR A 243 -91.29 3.82 -21.48
C TYR A 243 -91.18 2.29 -21.34
N ASN A 244 -91.12 1.54 -22.45
CA ASN A 244 -91.01 0.08 -22.44
C ASN A 244 -89.56 -0.44 -22.38
N VAL A 245 -88.57 0.46 -22.37
CA VAL A 245 -87.15 0.10 -22.31
C VAL A 245 -86.74 -0.19 -20.86
N ARG A 246 -86.36 -1.43 -20.57
CA ARG A 246 -85.72 -1.80 -19.29
C ARG A 246 -84.21 -1.89 -19.47
N MET A 247 -83.47 -1.11 -18.68
CA MET A 247 -82.01 -1.24 -18.55
C MET A 247 -81.65 -2.68 -18.17
N LYS A 248 -80.92 -3.38 -19.05
CA LYS A 248 -80.39 -4.71 -18.74
C LYS A 248 -79.28 -4.57 -17.70
N ARG A 249 -79.31 -5.40 -16.66
CA ARG A 249 -78.31 -5.43 -15.57
C ARG A 249 -76.87 -5.64 -16.04
N GLU A 250 -76.66 -6.10 -17.27
CA GLU A 250 -75.35 -6.26 -17.91
C GLU A 250 -74.71 -4.93 -18.35
N GLU A 251 -75.48 -3.85 -18.53
CA GLU A 251 -74.98 -2.55 -18.95
C GLU A 251 -74.53 -1.65 -17.79
N LEU A 252 -74.79 -2.08 -16.55
CA LEU A 252 -74.49 -1.35 -15.31
C LEU A 252 -73.33 -1.95 -14.49
N ASN A 253 -72.87 -3.16 -14.82
CA ASN A 253 -71.72 -3.80 -14.16
C ASN A 253 -70.40 -3.40 -14.81
#